data_AF-A0A3M1B911-F1
#
_entry.id   AF-A0A3M1B911-F1
#
_cell.length_a   1.000
_cell.length_b   1.000
_cell.length_c   1.000
_cell.angle_alpha   90.00
_cell.angle_beta   90.00
_cell.angle_gamma   90.00
#
_symmetry.space_group_name_H-M   'P 1'
#
loop_
_entity.id
_entity.type
_entity.pdbx_description
1 polymer ?
#
loop_
_entity_poly.entity_id
_entity_poly.type
_entity_poly.pdbx_seq_one_letter_code
_entity_poly.pdbx_strand_id
1 'polypeptide(L)'
;MSKVYILGFKPCIKGFGVHDPAACLLEDGRIVAAVAEERLIRKKHANDINPLRAIDYCLSEAGITMEDLTCISLPYVPRLKLKALMPNLKGRLKKPMS
;
A
#
# COMPACT_ATOMS: atom_id res chain seq x y z
N MET A 1 22.47 18.62 -6.13
CA MET A 1 21.87 17.29 -6.39
C MET A 1 20.36 17.44 -6.34
N SER A 2 19.63 16.78 -7.23
CA SER A 2 18.17 16.68 -7.13
C SER A 2 17.81 15.84 -5.90
N LYS A 3 16.79 16.25 -5.16
CA LYS A 3 16.28 15.50 -4.01
C LYS A 3 15.67 14.17 -4.48
N VAL A 4 15.74 13.14 -3.64
CA VAL A 4 15.11 11.85 -3.89
C VAL A 4 13.81 11.77 -3.09
N TYR A 5 12.69 11.62 -3.79
CA TYR A 5 11.37 11.43 -3.18
C TYR A 5 10.84 10.03 -3.45
N ILE A 6 10.47 9.30 -2.40
CA ILE A 6 9.90 7.95 -2.49
C ILE A 6 8.52 7.93 -1.84
N LEU A 7 7.49 7.66 -2.64
CA LEU A 7 6.12 7.47 -2.14
C LEU A 7 5.85 5.98 -1.92
N GLY A 8 5.67 5.58 -0.67
CA GLY A 8 5.17 4.25 -0.32
C GLY A 8 3.69 4.28 0.01
N PHE A 9 2.88 3.38 -0.54
CA PHE A 9 1.48 3.26 -0.11
C PHE A 9 0.96 1.84 -0.12
N LYS A 10 0.00 1.58 0.77
CA LYS A 10 -0.78 0.35 0.84
C LYS A 10 -2.12 0.57 0.15
N PRO A 11 -2.33 0.03 -1.06
CA PRO A 11 -3.62 0.09 -1.71
C PRO A 11 -4.60 -0.95 -1.18
N CYS A 12 -5.87 -0.77 -1.56
CA CYS A 12 -6.90 -1.77 -1.42
C CYS A 12 -7.12 -2.45 -2.77
N ILE A 13 -6.60 -3.66 -2.92
CA ILE A 13 -6.74 -4.48 -4.12
C ILE A 13 -7.33 -5.83 -3.73
N LYS A 14 -8.41 -6.22 -4.41
CA LYS A 14 -9.04 -7.53 -4.20
C LYS A 14 -8.01 -8.65 -4.27
N GLY A 15 -7.96 -9.43 -3.19
CA GLY A 15 -7.02 -10.51 -3.00
C GLY A 15 -5.67 -10.10 -2.41
N PHE A 16 -5.21 -8.86 -2.47
CA PHE A 16 -3.91 -8.44 -1.90
C PHE A 16 -4.04 -7.65 -0.59
N GLY A 17 -5.27 -7.37 -0.16
CA GLY A 17 -5.61 -6.66 1.06
C GLY A 17 -6.63 -5.57 0.75
N VAL A 18 -7.67 -5.44 1.59
CA VAL A 18 -8.82 -4.56 1.33
C VAL A 18 -9.20 -3.71 2.55
N HIS A 19 -8.26 -3.52 3.47
CA HIS A 19 -8.42 -2.77 4.71
C HIS A 19 -7.13 -2.03 5.03
N ASP A 20 -7.25 -1.00 5.86
CA ASP A 20 -6.19 -0.14 6.39
C ASP A 20 -5.25 0.47 5.32
N PRO A 21 -5.80 1.08 4.25
CA PRO A 21 -5.00 1.81 3.26
C PRO A 21 -4.30 3.03 3.90
N ALA A 22 -3.06 3.28 3.50
CA ALA A 22 -2.21 4.34 4.02
C ALA A 22 -1.12 4.75 3.02
N ALA A 23 -0.52 5.92 3.20
CA ALA A 23 0.61 6.40 2.42
C ALA A 23 1.71 6.99 3.34
N CYS A 24 2.94 7.01 2.84
CA CYS A 24 4.13 7.57 3.46
C CYS A 24 5.04 8.15 2.37
N LEU A 25 5.58 9.35 2.61
CA LEU A 25 6.58 9.99 1.74
C LEU A 25 7.93 10.08 2.46
N LEU A 26 8.97 9.66 1.76
CA LEU A 26 10.36 9.85 2.15
C LEU A 26 11.01 10.93 1.27
N GLU A 27 11.82 11.79 1.90
CA GLU A 27 12.74 12.72 1.26
C GLU A 27 14.16 12.41 1.73
N ASP A 28 15.04 12.01 0.80
CA ASP A 28 16.44 11.64 1.09
C ASP A 28 16.58 10.69 2.30
N GLY A 29 15.69 9.70 2.36
CA GLY A 29 15.64 8.68 3.40
C GLY A 29 14.96 9.09 4.72
N ARG A 30 14.42 10.31 4.83
CA ARG A 30 13.69 10.80 6.01
C ARG A 30 12.19 10.84 5.75
N ILE A 31 11.39 10.48 6.76
CA ILE A 31 9.93 10.57 6.66
C ILE A 31 9.52 12.04 6.68
N VAL A 32 8.82 12.47 5.64
CA VAL A 32 8.17 13.79 5.58
C VAL A 32 6.76 13.69 6.14
N ALA A 33 5.98 12.73 5.65
CA ALA A 33 4.60 12.52 6.05
C ALA A 33 4.24 11.04 6.00
N ALA A 34 3.36 10.62 6.90
CA ALA A 34 2.75 9.29 6.89
C ALA A 34 1.35 9.36 7.50
N VAL A 35 0.35 8.87 6.77
CA VAL A 35 -1.05 8.97 7.20
C VAL A 35 -1.89 7.81 6.69
N ALA A 36 -2.82 7.36 7.52
CA ALA A 36 -3.81 6.36 7.16
C ALA A 36 -5.06 7.04 6.58
N GLU A 37 -5.63 6.46 5.51
CA GLU A 37 -6.79 7.03 4.81
C GLU A 37 -7.98 7.21 5.76
N GLU A 38 -8.19 6.27 6.69
CA GLU A 38 -9.30 6.32 7.65
C GLU A 38 -9.34 7.60 8.48
N ARG A 39 -8.18 8.23 8.74
CA ARG A 39 -8.09 9.49 9.49
C ARG A 39 -8.61 10.66 8.68
N LEU A 40 -8.45 10.61 7.36
CA LEU A 40 -8.79 11.66 6.40
C LEU A 40 -10.22 11.52 5.87
N ILE A 41 -10.71 10.29 5.70
CA ILE A 41 -12.09 10.02 5.26
C ILE A 41 -13.06 9.76 6.42
N ARG A 42 -12.56 9.63 7.65
CA ARG A 42 -13.34 9.36 8.87
C ARG A 42 -14.15 8.06 8.81
N LYS A 43 -13.69 7.07 8.04
CA LYS A 43 -14.28 5.74 7.92
C LYS A 43 -13.28 4.71 8.43
N LYS A 44 -13.61 4.09 9.57
CA LYS A 44 -12.76 3.07 10.21
C LYS A 44 -12.37 1.97 9.23
N HIS A 45 -11.09 1.60 9.23
CA HIS A 45 -10.44 0.64 8.32
C HIS A 45 -10.43 1.01 6.83
N ALA A 46 -11.17 2.05 6.43
CA ALA A 46 -11.32 2.47 5.03
C ALA A 46 -11.44 1.28 4.05
N ASN A 47 -12.27 0.29 4.41
CA ASN A 47 -12.39 -0.96 3.66
C ASN A 47 -12.78 -0.69 2.20
N ASP A 48 -12.11 -1.40 1.29
CA ASP A 48 -12.26 -1.31 -0.16
C ASP A 48 -12.03 0.10 -0.76
N ILE A 49 -11.29 0.97 -0.06
CA ILE A 49 -10.97 2.33 -0.51
C ILE A 49 -9.46 2.46 -0.71
N ASN A 50 -9.02 3.09 -1.80
CA ASN A 50 -7.60 3.36 -2.03
C ASN A 50 -7.13 4.62 -1.29
N PRO A 51 -5.85 4.72 -0.91
CA PRO A 51 -5.30 5.80 -0.08
C PRO A 51 -5.11 7.12 -0.85
N LEU A 52 -6.11 7.59 -1.59
CA LEU A 52 -5.97 8.78 -2.44
C LEU A 52 -5.74 10.04 -1.61
N ARG A 53 -6.53 10.26 -0.54
CA ARG A 53 -6.33 11.43 0.32
C ARG A 53 -5.01 11.36 1.07
N ALA A 54 -4.58 10.17 1.46
CA ALA A 54 -3.30 9.97 2.12
C ALA A 54 -2.12 10.27 1.19
N ILE A 55 -2.21 9.90 -0.09
CA ILE A 55 -1.22 10.27 -1.11
C ILE A 55 -1.20 11.78 -1.28
N ASP A 56 -2.36 12.41 -1.50
CA ASP A 56 -2.47 13.85 -1.70
C ASP A 56 -1.90 14.63 -0.50
N TYR A 57 -2.21 14.18 0.72
CA TYR A 57 -1.68 14.75 1.96
C TYR A 57 -0.15 14.68 1.98
N CYS A 58 0.44 13.52 1.67
CA CYS A 58 1.89 13.35 1.70
C CYS A 58 2.60 14.26 0.68
N LEU A 59 2.06 14.40 -0.53
CA LEU A 59 2.60 15.30 -1.55
C LEU A 59 2.47 16.76 -1.12
N SER A 60 1.33 17.13 -0.55
CA SER A 60 1.07 18.49 -0.06
C SER A 60 2.02 18.89 1.08
N GLU A 61 2.34 17.99 2.00
CA GLU A 61 3.28 18.26 3.11
C GLU A 61 4.70 18.55 2.61
N ALA A 62 5.11 17.95 1.49
CA ALA A 62 6.40 18.24 0.85
C ALA A 62 6.34 19.40 -0.17
N GLY A 63 5.14 19.86 -0.55
CA GLY A 63 4.96 20.86 -1.59
C GLY A 63 5.40 20.39 -2.98
N ILE A 64 5.23 19.10 -3.28
CA ILE A 64 5.65 18.47 -4.54
C ILE A 64 4.47 17.87 -5.31
N THR A 65 4.68 17.51 -6.57
CA THR A 65 3.70 16.77 -7.38
C THR A 65 4.16 15.34 -7.65
N MET A 66 3.34 14.57 -8.37
CA MET A 66 3.68 13.19 -8.74
C MET A 66 4.91 13.13 -9.66
N GLU A 67 5.14 14.17 -10.46
CA GLU A 67 6.26 14.31 -11.39
C GLU A 67 7.61 14.44 -10.69
N ASP A 68 7.62 14.88 -9.42
CA ASP A 68 8.83 15.01 -8.61
C ASP A 68 9.26 13.68 -7.96
N LEU A 69 8.38 12.67 -7.95
CA LEU A 69 8.66 11.38 -7.32
C LEU A 69 9.73 10.62 -8.10
N THR A 70 10.76 10.17 -7.38
CA THR A 70 11.79 9.30 -7.93
C THR A 70 11.28 7.88 -8.12
N CYS A 71 10.48 7.37 -7.17
CA CYS A 71 9.83 6.07 -7.32
C CYS A 71 8.61 5.92 -6.40
N ILE A 72 7.82 4.89 -6.71
CA ILE A 72 6.67 4.44 -5.92
C ILE A 72 6.96 3.04 -5.39
N SER A 73 6.62 2.80 -4.13
CA SER A 73 6.77 1.51 -3.45
C SER A 73 5.43 0.95 -2.99
N LEU A 74 5.23 -0.36 -3.19
CA LEU A 74 4.05 -1.10 -2.74
C LEU A 74 4.48 -2.24 -1.81
N PRO A 75 3.69 -2.56 -0.75
CA PRO A 75 4.08 -3.54 0.26
C PRO A 75 3.92 -5.00 -0.18
N TYR A 76 3.69 -5.27 -1.47
CA TYR A 76 3.51 -6.63 -1.97
C TYR A 76 4.21 -6.84 -3.30
N VAL A 77 4.70 -8.06 -3.48
CA VAL A 77 5.21 -8.56 -4.76
C VAL A 77 4.18 -9.54 -5.32
N PRO A 78 3.46 -9.21 -6.42
CA PRO A 78 2.34 -10.01 -6.90
C PRO A 78 2.65 -11.50 -7.09
N ARG A 79 3.85 -11.81 -7.57
CA ARG A 79 4.32 -13.19 -7.82
C ARG A 79 4.45 -14.04 -6.56
N LEU A 80 4.69 -13.44 -5.39
CA LEU A 80 4.87 -14.19 -4.13
C LEU A 80 3.55 -14.71 -3.57
N LYS A 81 2.42 -14.07 -3.89
CA LYS A 81 1.10 -14.49 -3.39
C LYS A 81 0.67 -15.85 -3.92
N LEU A 82 1.00 -16.16 -5.19
CA LEU A 82 0.69 -17.47 -5.76
C LEU A 82 1.43 -18.59 -5.01
N LYS A 83 2.73 -18.39 -4.72
CA LYS A 83 3.54 -19.35 -3.95
C LYS A 83 3.03 -19.55 -2.53
N ALA A 84 2.58 -18.48 -1.86
CA ALA A 84 2.03 -18.55 -0.51
C ALA A 84 0.70 -19.32 -0.42
N LEU A 85 -0.10 -19.36 -1.50
CA LEU A 85 -1.37 -20.09 -1.55
C LEU A 85 -1.19 -21.61 -1.71
N MET A 86 -0.13 -22.06 -2.39
CA MET A 86 0.04 -23.47 -2.77
C MET A 86 0.08 -24.46 -1.59
N PRO A 87 0.75 -24.18 -0.45
CA PRO A 87 0.74 -25.10 0.69
C PRO A 87 -0.66 -25.34 1.26
N ASN A 88 -1.50 -24.29 1.32
CA ASN A 88 -2.87 -24.37 1.84
C ASN A 88 -3.81 -25.16 0.92
N LEU A 89 -3.51 -25.21 -0.39
CA LEU A 89 -4.29 -25.97 -1.36
C LEU A 89 -3.91 -27.46 -1.35
N LYS A 90 -2.63 -27.79 -1.19
CA LYS A 90 -2.13 -29.18 -1.11
C LYS A 90 -2.73 -29.96 0.06
N GLY A 91 -3.02 -29.31 1.19
CA GLY A 91 -3.70 -29.92 2.33
C GLY A 91 -5.18 -30.23 2.08
N ARG A 92 -5.85 -29.44 1.22
CA ARG A 92 -7.27 -29.62 0.88
C ARG A 92 -7.52 -30.67 -0.21
N LEU A 93 -6.54 -30.91 -1.08
CA LEU A 93 -6.64 -31.95 -2.13
C LEU A 93 -6.36 -33.37 -1.61
N LYS A 94 -5.91 -33.53 -0.36
CA LYS A 94 -5.56 -34.83 0.25
C LYS A 94 -6.66 -35.49 1.08
N LYS A 95 -7.84 -34.87 1.25
CA LYS A 95 -8.98 -35.56 1.88
C LYS A 95 -9.78 -36.28 0.78
N PRO A 96 -9.76 -37.62 0.71
CA PRO A 96 -10.77 -38.32 -0.07
C PRO A 96 -12.14 -38.01 0.55
N MET A 97 -13.11 -37.72 -0.32
CA MET A 97 -14.52 -37.66 0.03
C MET A 97 -14.93 -39.09 0.41
N SER A 98 -15.11 -39.34 1.71
CA SER A 98 -15.78 -40.53 2.24
C SER A 98 -17.26 -40.48 1.91
#